data_AF-A0A3D2JAC3-F1
#
_entry.id   AF-A0A3D2JAC3-F1
#
_cell.length_a   1.000
_cell.length_b   1.000
_cell.length_c   1.000
_cell.angle_alpha   90.00
_cell.angle_beta   90.00
_cell.angle_gamma   90.00
#
_symmetry.space_group_name_H-M   'P 1'
#
loop_
_entity.id
_entity.type
_entity.pdbx_description
1 polymer ?
#
loop_
_entity_poly.entity_id
_entity_poly.type
_entity_poly.pdbx_seq_one_letter_code
_entity_poly.pdbx_strand_id
1 'polypeptide(L)'
;MGYISDSAIGLLKIERWVNAWSVSEFFDRYDWFYPDRVNPVSQQEQDLFVHALGESIQMFWSLRLKQLFPQREFVFELGDAIEGENGLTITFYEK
;
A
#
# COMPACT_ATOMS: atom_id res chain seq x y z
N MET A 1 -17.33 -15.94 -3.57
CA MET A 1 -18.18 -16.30 -2.42
C MET A 1 -17.46 -17.40 -1.66
N GLY A 2 -16.67 -17.03 -0.64
CA GLY A 2 -15.86 -17.97 0.15
C GLY A 2 -16.19 -17.79 1.61
N TYR A 3 -16.59 -18.88 2.27
CA TYR A 3 -16.94 -18.94 3.69
C TYR A 3 -15.67 -19.04 4.54
N ILE A 4 -15.61 -18.29 5.65
CA ILE A 4 -14.69 -18.55 6.75
C ILE A 4 -15.54 -19.13 7.89
N SER A 5 -15.20 -20.35 8.33
CA SER A 5 -15.87 -21.01 9.45
C SER A 5 -15.38 -20.43 10.78
N ASP A 6 -16.31 -19.93 11.58
CA ASP A 6 -16.11 -19.53 12.97
C ASP A 6 -15.79 -20.75 13.85
N SER A 7 -14.51 -21.04 14.06
CA SER A 7 -14.07 -21.78 15.26
C SER A 7 -12.55 -21.79 15.40
N ALA A 8 -11.98 -20.72 15.96
CA ALA A 8 -10.90 -20.81 16.96
C ALA A 8 -10.42 -19.41 17.38
N ILE A 9 -10.74 -19.08 18.64
CA ILE A 9 -9.96 -18.20 19.52
C ILE A 9 -10.21 -16.70 19.32
N GLY A 10 -10.96 -16.14 20.27
CA GLY A 10 -11.15 -14.70 20.48
C GLY A 10 -9.85 -14.00 20.90
N LEU A 11 -9.01 -13.68 19.92
CA LEU A 11 -8.12 -12.54 20.00
C LEU A 11 -8.92 -11.32 19.53
N LEU A 12 -8.87 -10.24 20.31
CA LEU A 12 -9.41 -8.93 19.96
C LEU A 12 -9.27 -8.70 18.46
N LYS A 13 -10.42 -8.68 17.77
CA LYS A 13 -10.50 -8.38 16.35
C LYS A 13 -10.17 -6.90 16.21
N ILE A 14 -8.89 -6.55 16.31
CA ILE A 14 -8.38 -5.27 15.85
C ILE A 14 -8.94 -5.16 14.44
N GLU A 15 -9.77 -4.14 14.20
CA GLU A 15 -10.26 -3.88 12.87
C GLU A 15 -9.04 -3.61 11.99
N ARG A 16 -8.56 -4.66 11.31
CA ARG A 16 -7.67 -4.55 10.17
C ARG A 16 -8.48 -3.84 9.10
N TRP A 17 -8.44 -2.52 9.11
CA TRP A 17 -8.83 -1.74 7.94
C TRP A 17 -7.80 -2.10 6.87
N VAL A 18 -8.18 -3.00 5.95
CA VAL A 18 -7.37 -3.38 4.80
C VAL A 18 -7.31 -2.15 3.89
N ASN A 19 -6.44 -1.21 4.23
CA ASN A 19 -6.07 -0.08 3.38
C ASN A 19 -4.92 -0.53 2.48
N ALA A 20 -5.06 -1.71 1.87
CA ALA A 20 -4.12 -2.18 0.88
C ALA A 20 -4.41 -1.42 -0.41
N TRP A 21 -3.44 -0.62 -0.84
CA TRP A 21 -3.52 0.09 -2.11
C TRP A 21 -2.31 -0.29 -2.96
N SER A 22 -2.59 -0.79 -4.17
CA SER A 22 -1.57 -1.04 -5.18
C SER A 22 -1.01 0.30 -5.65
N VAL A 23 0.24 0.58 -5.29
CA VAL A 23 0.95 1.78 -5.74
C VAL A 23 1.27 1.67 -7.24
N SER A 24 1.46 0.45 -7.74
CA SER A 24 1.69 0.15 -9.16
C SER A 24 0.49 0.44 -10.06
N GLU A 25 -0.75 0.29 -9.58
CA GLU A 25 -1.96 0.61 -10.39
C GLU A 25 -1.98 2.06 -10.89
N PHE A 26 -1.35 2.99 -10.15
CA PHE A 26 -1.22 4.38 -10.59
C PHE A 26 -0.38 4.49 -11.87
N PHE A 27 0.65 3.65 -12.00
CA PHE A 27 1.59 3.65 -13.12
C PHE A 27 1.16 2.72 -14.26
N ASP A 28 0.32 1.72 -14.02
CA ASP A 28 -0.26 0.89 -15.09
C ASP A 28 -1.10 1.72 -16.08
N ARG A 29 -1.62 2.88 -15.64
CA ARG A 29 -2.31 3.84 -16.52
C ARG A 29 -1.38 4.88 -17.14
N TYR A 30 -0.09 4.88 -16.80
CA TYR A 30 0.86 5.88 -17.24
C TYR A 30 0.98 5.91 -18.77
N ASP A 31 1.04 4.74 -19.41
CA ASP A 31 1.08 4.62 -20.87
C ASP A 31 -0.25 5.05 -21.52
N TRP A 32 -1.38 4.86 -20.84
CA TRP A 32 -2.69 5.33 -21.29
C TRP A 32 -2.79 6.86 -21.33
N PHE A 33 -2.20 7.56 -20.35
CA PHE A 33 -2.25 9.02 -20.28
C PHE A 33 -1.30 9.71 -21.27
N TYR A 34 -0.30 9.01 -21.81
CA TYR A 34 0.71 9.61 -22.66
C TYR A 34 1.11 8.73 -23.85
N PRO A 35 0.20 8.48 -24.80
CA PRO A 35 0.41 7.54 -25.90
C PRO A 35 1.49 7.96 -26.91
N ASP A 36 1.80 9.26 -27.02
CA ASP A 36 2.64 9.82 -28.10
C ASP A 36 4.09 10.14 -27.66
N ARG A 37 4.63 9.46 -26.64
CA ARG A 37 5.97 9.79 -26.12
C ARG A 37 7.09 9.29 -27.04
N VAL A 38 7.94 10.24 -27.45
CA VAL A 38 9.17 10.02 -28.23
C VAL A 38 10.26 9.31 -27.39
N ASN A 39 10.11 9.27 -26.06
CA ASN A 39 10.99 8.54 -25.15
C ASN A 39 10.14 7.93 -24.01
N PRO A 40 9.74 6.65 -24.11
CA PRO A 40 9.03 5.98 -23.03
C PRO A 40 9.94 5.84 -21.81
N VAL A 41 9.39 6.05 -20.61
CA VAL A 41 10.08 5.79 -19.34
C VAL A 41 10.33 4.29 -19.27
N SER A 42 11.56 3.85 -19.03
CA SER A 42 11.87 2.42 -18.97
C SER A 42 11.14 1.77 -17.79
N GLN A 43 10.85 0.47 -17.87
CA GLN A 43 10.23 -0.27 -16.76
C GLN A 43 11.00 -0.08 -15.44
N GLN A 44 12.34 -0.09 -15.51
CA GLN A 44 13.18 0.14 -14.33
C GLN A 44 12.99 1.52 -13.70
N GLU A 45 12.84 2.57 -14.51
CA GLU A 45 12.52 3.90 -14.00
C GLU A 45 11.10 3.97 -13.45
N GLN A 46 10.15 3.26 -14.06
CA GLN A 46 8.78 3.16 -13.54
C GLN A 46 8.76 2.48 -12.17
N ASP A 47 9.45 1.35 -12.02
CA ASP A 47 9.58 0.62 -10.75
C ASP A 47 10.21 1.52 -9.67
N LEU A 48 11.26 2.29 -10.03
CA LEU A 48 11.87 3.29 -9.15
C LEU A 48 10.85 4.34 -8.67
N PHE A 49 10.01 4.87 -9.57
CA PHE A 49 8.98 5.84 -9.20
C PHE A 49 7.89 5.23 -8.33
N VAL A 50 7.47 4.00 -8.61
CA VAL A 50 6.49 3.25 -7.80
C VAL A 50 7.02 3.09 -6.37
N HIS A 51 8.26 2.64 -6.21
CA HIS A 51 8.89 2.50 -4.89
C HIS A 51 9.03 3.83 -4.17
N ALA A 52 9.54 4.88 -4.84
CA ALA A 52 9.69 6.20 -4.24
C ALA A 52 8.35 6.80 -3.79
N LEU A 53 7.27 6.54 -4.54
CA LEU A 53 5.92 6.93 -4.16
C LEU A 53 5.45 6.18 -2.91
N GLY A 54 5.63 4.85 -2.87
CA GLY A 54 5.28 4.03 -1.72
C GLY A 54 5.97 4.48 -0.43
N GLU A 55 7.29 4.71 -0.49
CA GLU A 55 8.08 5.21 0.64
C GLU A 55 7.61 6.62 1.09
N SER A 56 7.28 7.49 0.13
CA SER A 56 6.75 8.82 0.43
C SER A 56 5.43 8.76 1.17
N ILE A 57 4.51 7.89 0.73
CA ILE A 57 3.21 7.69 1.39
C ILE A 57 3.43 7.17 2.81
N GLN A 58 4.26 6.14 2.98
CA GLN A 58 4.60 5.60 4.29
C GLN A 58 5.12 6.68 5.24
N MET A 59 6.05 7.51 4.77
CA MET A 59 6.60 8.62 5.56
C MET A 59 5.51 9.63 5.97
N PHE A 60 4.72 10.13 5.02
CA PHE A 60 3.71 11.16 5.31
C PHE A 60 2.57 10.64 6.20
N TRP A 61 2.12 9.41 5.98
CA TRP A 61 1.11 8.78 6.83
C TRP A 61 1.64 8.55 8.23
N SER A 62 2.87 8.08 8.38
CA SER A 62 3.53 7.90 9.69
C SER A 62 3.59 9.21 10.47
N LEU A 63 4.02 10.29 9.83
CA LEU A 63 4.08 11.62 10.44
C LEU A 63 2.68 12.11 10.86
N ARG A 64 1.69 11.95 9.97
CA ARG A 64 0.33 12.43 10.21
C ARG A 64 -0.37 11.66 11.34
N LEU A 65 -0.24 10.33 11.37
CA LEU A 65 -0.83 9.51 12.43
C LEU A 65 -0.18 9.80 13.78
N LYS A 66 1.15 9.95 13.83
CA LYS A 66 1.85 10.34 15.07
C LYS A 66 1.41 11.70 15.58
N GLN A 67 1.14 12.65 14.69
CA GLN A 67 0.65 13.98 15.06
C GLN A 67 -0.77 13.93 15.64
N LEU A 68 -1.66 13.13 15.04
CA LEU A 68 -3.07 13.05 15.43
C LEU A 68 -3.30 12.15 16.65
N PHE A 69 -2.51 11.09 16.80
CA PHE A 69 -2.68 10.06 17.81
C PHE A 69 -1.35 9.73 18.50
N PRO A 70 -0.75 10.67 19.25
CA PRO A 70 0.60 10.51 19.78
C PRO A 70 0.76 9.39 20.82
N GLN A 71 -0.33 8.86 21.35
CA GLN A 71 -0.34 7.75 22.32
C GLN A 71 -0.56 6.37 21.67
N ARG A 72 -0.81 6.31 20.36
CA ARG A 72 -1.06 5.07 19.62
C ARG A 72 0.19 4.65 18.86
N GLU A 73 0.39 3.34 18.73
CA GLU A 73 1.48 2.76 17.94
C GLU A 73 0.91 2.23 16.63
N PHE A 74 1.44 2.73 15.49
CA PHE A 74 1.07 2.26 14.16
C PHE A 74 2.26 1.56 13.52
N VAL A 75 2.01 0.40 12.92
CA VAL A 75 2.97 -0.36 12.11
C VAL A 75 2.61 -0.15 10.65
N PHE A 76 3.64 0.10 9.84
CA PHE A 76 3.51 0.24 8.39
C PHE A 76 4.28 -0.87 7.69
N GLU A 77 3.69 -1.43 6.65
CA GLU A 77 4.33 -2.43 5.79
C GLU A 77 4.22 -1.95 4.34
N LEU A 78 5.35 -1.95 3.64
CA LEU A 78 5.47 -1.66 2.23
C LEU A 78 6.20 -2.83 1.58
N GLY A 79 5.58 -3.46 0.59
CA GLY A 79 6.14 -4.65 -0.03
C GLY A 79 5.23 -5.23 -1.11
N ASP A 80 5.74 -6.22 -1.82
CA ASP A 80 5.02 -6.83 -2.94
C ASP A 80 3.92 -7.77 -2.44
N ALA A 81 2.75 -7.67 -3.08
CA ALA A 81 1.62 -8.58 -2.90
C ALA A 81 1.14 -8.77 -1.46
N ILE A 82 1.21 -7.71 -0.65
CA ILE A 82 0.67 -7.69 0.71
C ILE A 82 -0.85 -7.97 0.64
N GLU A 83 -1.30 -8.94 1.44
CA GLU A 83 -2.71 -9.36 1.54
C GLU A 83 -3.32 -9.81 0.18
N GLY A 84 -2.49 -10.24 -0.78
CA GLY A 84 -2.94 -10.75 -2.08
C GLY A 84 -3.20 -9.70 -3.15
N GLU A 85 -2.84 -8.43 -2.88
CA GLU A 85 -2.87 -7.36 -3.87
C GLU A 85 -1.81 -7.56 -4.98
N ASN A 86 -1.96 -6.86 -6.10
CA ASN A 86 -0.99 -6.92 -7.20
C ASN A 86 0.07 -5.83 -7.06
N GLY A 87 1.34 -6.20 -7.25
CA GLY A 87 2.48 -5.28 -7.26
C GLY A 87 2.81 -4.68 -5.89
N LEU A 88 3.51 -3.55 -5.89
CA LEU A 88 3.94 -2.88 -4.66
C LEU A 88 2.71 -2.37 -3.91
N THR A 89 2.55 -2.84 -2.68
CA THR A 89 1.40 -2.57 -1.83
C THR A 89 1.86 -1.95 -0.52
N ILE A 90 1.09 -0.98 -0.02
CA ILE A 90 1.27 -0.41 1.31
C ILE A 90 0.08 -0.77 2.20
N THR A 91 0.32 -1.09 3.47
CA THR A 91 -0.70 -1.25 4.50
C THR A 91 -0.22 -0.70 5.84
N PHE A 92 -1.14 -0.48 6.78
CA PHE A 92 -0.82 -0.13 8.15
C PHE A 92 -1.86 -0.64 9.14
N TYR A 93 -1.47 -0.83 10.40
CA TYR A 93 -2.37 -1.23 11.48
C TYR A 93 -1.91 -0.65 12.82
N GLU A 94 -2.86 -0.48 13.75
CA GLU A 94 -2.58 -0.14 15.14
C GLU A 94 -2.20 -1.43 15.91
N LYS A 95 -1.20 -1.34 16.78
CA LYS A 95 -0.70 -2.46 17.58
C LYS A 95 -1.28 -2.48 18.99
#